data_AF-A0A7V5DX31-F1
#
_entry.id   AF-A0A7V5DX31-F1
#
_cell.length_a   1.000
_cell.length_b   1.000
_cell.length_c   1.000
_cell.angle_alpha   90.00
_cell.angle_beta   90.00
_cell.angle_gamma   90.00
#
_symmetry.space_group_name_H-M   'P 1'
#
loop_
_entity.id
_entity.type
_entity.pdbx_description
1 polymer ?
#
loop_
_entity_poly.entity_id
_entity_poly.type
_entity_poly.pdbx_seq_one_letter_code
_entity_poly.pdbx_strand_id
1 'polypeptide(L)'
;MAKIEGYDSMRTVRTECVIVVLLLFLYAPFAGLFAEDSKQFPPQPVTRPTGSKEPTLPPKPASPEVSIANGPKALYRVHTAKLKSYKDADISRMAKAFVSRVIDGDTLEVSLEGKTYKVRLIGVDTPETVAPGRAVERFGKEASQFTQSKLEKKTVYLAFDWDLYDRYGRLLAYVYLPDRTCFNAELIRLGYGHAYTKYPFQFLEEFRKLEAEARKAKRGLWGSPR
;
A
#
# COMPACT_ATOMS: atom_id res chain seq x y z
N MET A 1 18.00 -67.88 16.81
CA MET A 1 18.66 -68.75 15.81
C MET A 1 17.54 -69.30 14.93
N ALA A 2 17.41 -69.06 13.62
CA ALA A 2 18.33 -68.64 12.58
C ALA A 2 17.60 -67.73 11.55
N LYS A 3 18.38 -66.92 10.82
CA LYS A 3 18.06 -66.21 9.56
C LYS A 3 17.67 -67.24 8.46
N ILE A 4 17.05 -66.88 7.33
CA ILE A 4 17.73 -66.36 6.12
C ILE A 4 16.67 -66.15 5.00
N GLU A 5 16.76 -64.98 4.34
CA GLU A 5 16.53 -64.62 2.90
C GLU A 5 15.24 -65.05 2.16
N GLY A 6 14.71 -64.31 1.19
CA GLY A 6 15.29 -63.22 0.42
C GLY A 6 14.24 -62.46 -0.40
N TYR A 7 14.67 -61.27 -0.80
CA TYR A 7 14.00 -60.30 -1.65
C TYR A 7 14.57 -60.49 -3.05
N ASP A 8 13.74 -60.79 -4.05
CA ASP A 8 14.18 -60.68 -5.44
C ASP A 8 13.10 -60.05 -6.33
N SER A 9 13.61 -59.28 -7.26
CA SER A 9 13.02 -58.16 -7.97
C SER A 9 12.72 -58.53 -9.42
N MET A 10 11.95 -57.66 -10.08
CA MET A 10 11.81 -57.50 -11.54
C MET A 10 10.92 -58.46 -12.34
N ARG A 11 9.84 -57.89 -12.90
CA ARG A 11 9.47 -57.83 -14.34
C ARG A 11 8.14 -57.05 -14.44
N THR A 12 8.06 -55.80 -14.89
CA THR A 12 8.33 -55.19 -16.20
C THR A 12 7.24 -55.51 -17.26
N VAL A 13 6.54 -54.43 -17.68
CA VAL A 13 5.81 -54.14 -18.94
C VAL A 13 4.41 -54.72 -19.23
N ARG A 14 3.47 -53.81 -19.58
CA ARG A 14 2.53 -53.74 -20.74
C ARG A 14 1.20 -53.14 -20.27
N THR A 15 0.83 -51.89 -20.53
CA THR A 15 0.56 -51.19 -21.81
C THR A 15 -0.59 -51.82 -22.62
N GLU A 16 -1.72 -51.11 -22.63
CA GLU A 16 -2.84 -51.05 -23.61
C GLU A 16 -4.04 -52.02 -23.56
N CYS A 17 -5.24 -51.41 -23.51
CA CYS A 17 -6.55 -51.77 -24.10
C CYS A 17 -7.48 -50.56 -23.83
N VAL A 18 -7.59 -49.50 -24.65
CA VAL A 18 -8.18 -49.30 -25.98
C VAL A 18 -9.61 -49.86 -26.17
N ILE A 19 -10.49 -48.97 -26.71
CA ILE A 19 -11.73 -49.20 -27.50
C ILE A 19 -13.06 -49.18 -26.70
N VAL A 20 -13.75 -48.03 -26.61
CA VAL A 20 -14.79 -47.45 -27.51
C VAL A 20 -16.18 -48.09 -27.33
N VAL A 21 -17.15 -47.30 -26.83
CA VAL A 21 -18.58 -47.44 -27.17
C VAL A 21 -19.14 -46.06 -27.53
N LEU A 22 -19.64 -45.98 -28.76
CA LEU A 22 -20.20 -44.85 -29.48
C LEU A 22 -21.60 -44.43 -28.98
N LEU A 23 -21.81 -43.11 -28.96
CA LEU A 23 -22.92 -42.32 -29.54
C LEU A 23 -24.31 -42.97 -29.73
N LEU A 24 -25.35 -42.30 -29.20
CA LEU A 24 -26.56 -41.85 -29.95
C LEU A 24 -27.58 -41.18 -29.01
N PHE A 25 -27.68 -39.86 -29.02
CA PHE A 25 -28.94 -39.12 -28.83
C PHE A 25 -28.87 -37.82 -29.62
N LEU A 26 -29.26 -37.91 -30.89
CA LEU A 26 -29.70 -36.78 -31.69
C LEU A 26 -31.18 -36.49 -31.40
N TYR A 27 -31.56 -35.25 -31.63
CA TYR A 27 -32.91 -34.66 -31.64
C TYR A 27 -33.45 -34.02 -30.34
N ALA A 28 -33.12 -32.74 -30.15
CA ALA A 28 -34.12 -31.70 -29.94
C ALA A 28 -33.57 -30.33 -30.38
N PRO A 29 -34.26 -29.58 -31.27
CA PRO A 29 -33.84 -28.24 -31.64
C PRO A 29 -34.27 -27.26 -30.54
N PHE A 30 -33.33 -26.74 -29.75
CA PHE A 30 -33.60 -25.58 -28.90
C PHE A 30 -33.53 -24.31 -29.77
N ALA A 31 -34.57 -24.12 -30.58
CA ALA A 31 -34.88 -22.82 -31.18
C ALA A 31 -35.51 -21.95 -30.08
N GLY A 32 -34.65 -21.24 -29.34
CA GLY A 32 -35.02 -20.40 -28.21
C GLY A 32 -34.29 -19.06 -28.25
N LEU A 33 -34.64 -18.24 -29.24
CA LEU A 33 -34.85 -16.79 -29.12
C LEU A 33 -33.82 -15.99 -28.30
N PHE A 34 -32.61 -15.79 -28.83
CA PHE A 34 -31.83 -14.59 -28.50
C PHE A 34 -32.29 -13.46 -29.43
N ALA A 35 -33.26 -12.68 -28.95
CA ALA A 35 -33.52 -11.37 -29.51
C ALA A 35 -32.41 -10.43 -29.03
N GLU A 36 -31.50 -10.07 -29.94
CA GLU A 36 -30.73 -8.83 -29.85
C GLU A 36 -31.73 -7.68 -29.85
N ASP A 37 -32.13 -7.22 -28.66
CA ASP A 37 -32.80 -5.93 -28.52
C ASP A 37 -31.69 -4.86 -28.50
N SER A 38 -31.12 -4.59 -29.68
CA SER A 38 -30.30 -3.43 -29.93
C SER A 38 -31.21 -2.19 -29.92
N LYS A 39 -31.73 -1.85 -28.74
CA LYS A 39 -32.29 -0.52 -28.50
C LYS A 39 -31.11 0.43 -28.43
N GLN A 40 -30.81 0.98 -29.60
CA GLN A 40 -30.16 2.27 -29.78
C GLN A 40 -30.84 3.25 -28.82
N PHE A 41 -30.26 3.50 -27.65
CA PHE A 41 -30.64 4.66 -26.85
C PHE A 41 -30.23 5.87 -27.70
N PRO A 42 -31.16 6.74 -28.14
CA PRO A 42 -30.74 8.00 -28.72
C PRO A 42 -29.87 8.72 -27.68
N PRO A 43 -28.79 9.39 -28.10
CA PRO A 43 -28.00 10.19 -27.18
C PRO A 43 -28.97 11.15 -26.48
N GLN A 44 -29.16 10.95 -25.18
CA GLN A 44 -29.92 11.89 -24.37
C GLN A 44 -29.23 13.24 -24.54
N PRO A 45 -29.94 14.31 -24.93
CA PRO A 45 -29.33 15.62 -24.99
C PRO A 45 -28.74 15.89 -23.61
N VAL A 46 -27.43 16.10 -23.56
CA VAL A 46 -26.74 16.56 -22.37
C VAL A 46 -27.22 17.98 -22.14
N THR A 47 -28.38 18.12 -21.52
CA THR A 47 -28.78 19.38 -20.89
C THR A 47 -27.81 19.55 -19.73
N ARG A 48 -26.74 20.30 -20.01
CA ARG A 48 -25.81 20.83 -19.01
C ARG A 48 -26.66 21.43 -17.89
N PRO A 49 -26.68 20.87 -16.67
CA PRO A 49 -27.24 21.61 -15.55
C PRO A 49 -26.36 22.85 -15.36
N THR A 50 -26.88 23.98 -15.83
CA THR A 50 -26.34 25.30 -15.59
C THR A 50 -26.39 25.53 -14.08
N GLY A 51 -25.23 25.42 -13.42
CA GLY A 51 -25.12 25.69 -11.99
C GLY A 51 -24.82 24.47 -11.12
N SER A 52 -23.74 23.75 -11.41
CA SER A 52 -22.93 23.20 -10.32
C SER A 52 -21.61 23.94 -10.35
N LYS A 53 -21.33 24.71 -9.28
CA LYS A 53 -19.98 25.22 -9.04
C LYS A 53 -19.09 23.99 -8.98
N GLU A 54 -18.17 23.88 -9.92
CA GLU A 54 -16.99 23.04 -9.78
C GLU A 54 -16.47 23.23 -8.35
N PRO A 55 -16.23 22.17 -7.57
CA PRO A 55 -15.61 22.32 -6.26
C PRO A 55 -14.22 22.90 -6.50
N THR A 56 -14.13 24.22 -6.56
CA THR A 56 -12.88 24.94 -6.50
C THR A 56 -12.29 24.55 -5.16
N LEU A 57 -11.23 23.74 -5.22
CA LEU A 57 -10.34 23.57 -4.10
C LEU A 57 -10.10 24.98 -3.56
N PRO A 58 -10.32 25.25 -2.26
CA PRO A 58 -9.91 26.52 -1.70
C PRO A 58 -8.44 26.70 -2.10
N PRO A 59 -8.04 27.90 -2.58
CA PRO A 59 -6.66 28.14 -2.94
C PRO A 59 -5.80 27.63 -1.79
N LYS A 60 -4.77 26.83 -2.11
CA LYS A 60 -3.76 26.39 -1.13
C LYS A 60 -3.50 27.63 -0.28
N PRO A 61 -3.95 27.69 1.00
CA PRO A 61 -3.60 28.83 1.83
C PRO A 61 -2.10 28.87 1.73
N ALA A 62 -1.56 30.02 1.28
CA ALA A 62 -0.13 30.20 1.07
C ALA A 62 0.53 29.43 2.19
N SER A 63 1.26 28.34 1.84
CA SER A 63 1.99 27.57 2.83
C SER A 63 2.63 28.63 3.67
N PRO A 64 2.26 28.75 4.96
CA PRO A 64 2.74 29.90 5.68
C PRO A 64 4.25 29.82 5.50
N GLU A 65 4.88 30.96 5.25
CA GLU A 65 6.32 31.09 5.42
C GLU A 65 6.62 30.87 6.92
N VAL A 66 6.24 29.70 7.46
CA VAL A 66 6.71 29.12 8.69
C VAL A 66 8.11 28.66 8.36
N SER A 67 8.96 29.67 8.29
CA SER A 67 10.33 29.66 8.76
C SER A 67 11.00 28.29 8.66
N ILE A 68 11.71 28.12 7.54
CA ILE A 68 12.80 27.14 7.42
C ILE A 68 13.76 27.20 8.64
N ALA A 69 13.75 28.31 9.40
CA ALA A 69 14.48 28.48 10.66
C ALA A 69 14.12 27.49 11.80
N ASN A 70 12.95 26.84 11.79
CA ASN A 70 12.53 25.92 12.87
C ASN A 70 12.57 24.42 12.51
N GLY A 71 12.91 24.09 11.26
CA GLY A 71 13.08 22.72 10.81
C GLY A 71 14.38 22.07 11.27
N PRO A 72 14.51 20.74 11.13
CA PRO A 72 15.78 20.04 11.32
C PRO A 72 16.87 20.67 10.46
N LYS A 73 18.09 20.84 11.00
CA LYS A 73 19.18 21.50 10.27
C LYS A 73 19.72 20.63 9.14
N ALA A 74 19.65 19.31 9.27
CA ALA A 74 20.06 18.35 8.23
C ALA A 74 18.86 17.68 7.55
N LEU A 75 18.30 18.32 6.53
CA LEU A 75 17.19 17.77 5.75
C LEU A 75 17.69 17.04 4.51
N TYR A 76 17.77 15.72 4.58
CA TYR A 76 17.93 14.91 3.39
C TYR A 76 16.67 14.95 2.54
N ARG A 77 16.75 15.54 1.35
CA ARG A 77 15.63 15.62 0.41
C ARG A 77 15.83 14.63 -0.74
N VAL A 78 14.89 13.71 -0.90
CA VAL A 78 14.99 12.61 -1.88
C VAL A 78 15.05 13.13 -3.31
N HIS A 79 14.29 14.19 -3.63
CA HIS A 79 14.27 14.79 -4.96
C HIS A 79 15.59 15.49 -5.30
N THR A 80 16.20 16.20 -4.34
CA THR A 80 17.50 16.88 -4.53
C THR A 80 18.64 15.87 -4.67
N ALA A 81 18.56 14.75 -3.94
CA ALA A 81 19.51 13.67 -4.03
C ALA A 81 19.31 12.76 -5.27
N LYS A 82 18.30 13.04 -6.12
CA LYS A 82 17.96 12.30 -7.34
C LYS A 82 17.73 10.79 -7.12
N LEU A 83 17.12 10.41 -5.99
CA LEU A 83 16.72 9.01 -5.80
C LEU A 83 15.62 8.64 -6.79
N LYS A 84 15.87 7.59 -7.58
CA LYS A 84 14.92 7.07 -8.55
C LYS A 84 13.95 6.07 -7.91
N SER A 85 14.42 5.31 -6.93
CA SER A 85 13.62 4.34 -6.17
C SER A 85 13.73 4.56 -4.67
N TYR A 86 12.67 4.22 -3.92
CA TYR A 86 12.73 4.09 -2.46
C TYR A 86 13.77 3.06 -1.98
N LYS A 87 14.24 2.17 -2.87
CA LYS A 87 15.26 1.16 -2.57
C LYS A 87 16.69 1.71 -2.61
N ASP A 88 16.90 2.85 -3.29
CA ASP A 88 18.23 3.44 -3.51
C ASP A 88 18.71 4.28 -2.30
N ALA A 89 18.21 3.94 -1.11
CA ALA A 89 18.36 4.75 0.09
C ALA A 89 19.79 4.75 0.63
N ASP A 90 20.33 5.95 0.84
CA ASP A 90 21.57 6.17 1.57
C ASP A 90 21.27 6.77 2.95
N ILE A 91 21.12 5.88 3.94
CA ILE A 91 20.80 6.27 5.33
C ILE A 91 21.89 7.12 5.99
N SER A 92 23.13 7.11 5.47
CA SER A 92 24.23 7.92 6.03
C SER A 92 24.00 9.42 5.86
N ARG A 93 23.17 9.78 4.88
CA ARG A 93 22.82 11.17 4.55
C ARG A 93 21.50 11.60 5.18
N MET A 94 20.75 10.68 5.77
CA MET A 94 19.41 10.90 6.33
C MET A 94 19.46 11.39 7.78
N ALA A 95 18.38 12.05 8.20
CA ALA A 95 18.27 12.58 9.55
C ALA A 95 17.99 11.43 10.55
N LYS A 96 18.95 11.13 11.43
CA LYS A 96 18.79 10.12 12.48
C LYS A 96 17.83 10.64 13.56
N ALA A 97 16.75 9.91 13.80
CA ALA A 97 15.73 10.24 14.79
C ALA A 97 15.42 9.06 15.71
N PHE A 98 14.95 9.33 16.92
CA PHE A 98 14.47 8.33 17.87
C PHE A 98 12.95 8.38 17.98
N VAL A 99 12.24 7.28 17.74
CA VAL A 99 10.78 7.24 17.83
C VAL A 99 10.38 7.14 19.31
N SER A 100 9.87 8.24 19.87
CA SER A 100 9.43 8.29 21.26
C SER A 100 8.12 7.56 21.47
N ARG A 101 7.21 7.62 20.48
CA ARG A 101 5.87 7.03 20.55
C ARG A 101 5.29 6.84 19.15
N VAL A 102 4.53 5.78 18.96
CA VAL A 102 3.67 5.61 17.77
C VAL A 102 2.26 6.09 18.13
N ILE A 103 1.71 7.02 17.34
CA ILE A 103 0.39 7.60 17.59
C ILE A 103 -0.68 6.81 16.83
N ASP A 104 -0.41 6.53 15.55
CA ASP A 104 -1.26 5.68 14.69
C ASP A 104 -0.37 4.95 13.66
N GLY A 105 -0.96 4.13 12.79
CA GLY A 105 -0.24 3.36 11.77
C GLY A 105 0.70 4.20 10.89
N ASP A 106 0.34 5.45 10.60
CA ASP A 106 1.10 6.38 9.74
C ASP A 106 1.59 7.66 10.46
N THR A 107 1.40 7.76 11.77
CA THR A 107 1.72 8.97 12.53
C THR A 107 2.59 8.63 13.75
N LEU A 108 3.75 9.29 13.83
CA LEU A 108 4.78 9.04 14.83
C LEU A 108 5.08 10.30 15.62
N GLU A 109 5.62 10.11 16.82
CA GLU A 109 6.34 11.13 17.56
C GLU A 109 7.82 10.75 17.61
N VAL A 110 8.69 11.67 17.22
CA VAL A 110 10.14 11.43 17.12
C VAL A 110 10.92 12.52 17.83
N SER A 111 12.02 12.16 18.47
CA SER A 111 13.08 13.06 18.91
C SER A 111 14.13 13.17 17.81
N LEU A 112 14.35 14.38 17.32
CA LEU A 112 15.32 14.72 16.29
C LEU A 112 16.04 16.01 16.70
N GLU A 113 17.37 15.98 16.72
CA GLU A 113 18.20 17.14 17.12
C GLU A 113 17.79 17.72 18.50
N GLY A 114 17.38 16.86 19.44
CA GLY A 114 16.95 17.25 20.79
C GLY A 114 15.55 17.86 20.87
N LYS A 115 14.80 17.91 19.77
CA LYS A 115 13.41 18.41 19.71
C LYS A 115 12.45 17.30 19.36
N THR A 116 11.21 17.42 19.86
CA THR A 116 10.13 16.47 19.56
C THR A 116 9.33 16.97 18.37
N TYR A 117 9.11 16.09 17.39
CA TYR A 117 8.30 16.34 16.21
C TYR A 117 7.24 15.26 16.03
N LYS A 118 6.06 15.67 15.55
CA LYS A 118 5.10 14.73 14.97
C LYS A 118 5.46 14.51 13.51
N VAL A 119 5.52 13.25 13.09
CA VAL A 119 5.85 12.84 11.71
C VAL A 119 4.63 12.13 11.11
N ARG A 120 4.19 12.56 9.93
CA ARG A 120 3.23 11.86 9.08
C ARG A 120 3.99 11.17 7.96
N LEU A 121 3.74 9.87 7.79
CA LEU A 121 4.35 9.08 6.73
C LEU A 121 3.88 9.57 5.35
N ILE A 122 4.82 9.91 4.49
CA ILE A 122 4.53 10.29 3.10
C ILE A 122 3.97 9.09 2.34
N GLY A 123 2.91 9.32 1.57
CA GLY A 123 2.36 8.36 0.62
C GLY A 123 1.58 7.20 1.26
N VAL A 124 1.37 7.21 2.58
CA VAL A 124 0.67 6.15 3.30
C VAL A 124 -0.61 6.72 3.94
N ASP A 125 -1.68 5.96 3.82
CA ASP A 125 -2.91 6.17 4.58
C ASP A 125 -3.29 4.86 5.28
N THR A 126 -3.16 4.82 6.61
CA THR A 126 -3.56 3.65 7.39
C THR A 126 -4.99 3.82 7.89
N PRO A 127 -5.78 2.74 7.99
CA PRO A 127 -7.13 2.83 8.53
C PRO A 127 -7.11 3.42 9.95
N GLU A 128 -7.92 4.45 10.19
CA GLU A 128 -7.84 5.23 11.44
C GLU A 128 -8.23 4.40 12.66
N THR A 129 -7.41 4.45 13.72
CA THR A 129 -7.68 3.73 14.98
C THR A 129 -8.32 4.58 16.06
N VAL A 130 -8.20 5.91 15.99
CA VAL A 130 -8.52 6.83 17.10
C VAL A 130 -9.35 8.06 16.71
N ALA A 131 -10.02 8.04 15.56
CA ALA A 131 -10.83 9.18 15.13
C ALA A 131 -12.10 9.35 15.99
N PRO A 132 -12.28 10.51 16.67
CA PRO A 132 -13.49 10.76 17.47
C PRO A 132 -14.74 10.66 16.59
N GLY A 133 -15.67 9.79 16.99
CA GLY A 133 -16.95 9.62 16.28
C GLY A 133 -16.90 8.73 15.03
N ARG A 134 -15.77 8.06 14.74
CA ARG A 134 -15.71 7.01 13.70
C ARG A 134 -15.48 5.64 14.32
N ALA A 135 -16.11 4.62 13.75
CA ALA A 135 -15.79 3.24 14.08
C ALA A 135 -14.34 2.95 13.69
N VAL A 136 -13.61 2.20 14.53
CA VAL A 136 -12.26 1.72 14.20
C VAL A 136 -12.32 1.04 12.84
N GLU A 137 -11.56 1.58 11.89
CA GLU A 137 -11.56 1.04 10.55
C GLU A 137 -10.94 -0.35 10.55
N ARG A 138 -11.42 -1.20 9.64
CA ARG A 138 -10.93 -2.57 9.53
C ARG A 138 -9.41 -2.55 9.38
N PHE A 139 -8.72 -3.38 10.16
CA PHE A 139 -7.27 -3.53 10.12
C PHE A 139 -6.46 -2.35 10.68
N GLY A 140 -7.11 -1.31 11.21
CA GLY A 140 -6.41 -0.17 11.81
C GLY A 140 -5.57 -0.58 13.03
N LYS A 141 -6.13 -1.41 13.93
CA LYS A 141 -5.40 -1.87 15.12
C LYS A 141 -4.15 -2.65 14.75
N GLU A 142 -4.26 -3.51 13.75
CA GLU A 142 -3.19 -4.34 13.23
C GLU A 142 -2.10 -3.48 12.57
N ALA A 143 -2.48 -2.43 11.83
CA ALA A 143 -1.54 -1.45 11.28
C ALA A 143 -0.80 -0.70 12.37
N SER A 144 -1.50 -0.20 13.39
CA SER A 144 -0.89 0.51 14.52
C SER A 144 0.03 -0.40 15.33
N GLN A 145 -0.38 -1.65 15.61
CA GLN A 145 0.45 -2.64 16.29
C GLN A 145 1.69 -3.02 15.47
N PHE A 146 1.55 -3.16 14.15
CA PHE A 146 2.69 -3.41 13.28
C PHE A 146 3.70 -2.25 13.36
N THR A 147 3.23 -1.02 13.22
CA THR A 147 4.07 0.18 13.35
C THR A 147 4.73 0.29 14.73
N GLN A 148 4.00 0.04 15.81
CA GLN A 148 4.54 -0.03 17.18
C GLN A 148 5.67 -1.06 17.26
N SER A 149 5.42 -2.31 16.85
CA SER A 149 6.41 -3.38 16.92
C SER A 149 7.68 -3.09 16.13
N LYS A 150 7.56 -2.35 15.02
CA LYS A 150 8.67 -2.06 14.11
C LYS A 150 9.43 -0.80 14.49
N LEU A 151 8.76 0.24 14.99
CA LEU A 151 9.35 1.57 15.15
C LEU A 151 9.43 2.07 16.59
N GLU A 152 8.52 1.66 17.49
CA GLU A 152 8.44 2.28 18.82
C GLU A 152 9.71 2.04 19.64
N LYS A 153 10.19 3.11 20.31
CA LYS A 153 11.45 3.14 21.06
C LYS A 153 12.69 2.71 20.26
N LYS A 154 12.69 2.93 18.94
CA LYS A 154 13.83 2.62 18.07
C LYS A 154 14.35 3.85 17.35
N THR A 155 15.59 3.74 16.92
CA THR A 155 16.22 4.70 16.02
C THR A 155 15.80 4.42 14.58
N VAL A 156 15.46 5.48 13.86
CA VAL A 156 15.09 5.48 12.45
C VAL A 156 15.81 6.60 11.71
N TYR A 157 15.74 6.56 10.38
CA TYR A 157 16.34 7.55 9.49
C TYR A 157 15.24 8.22 8.67
N LEU A 158 15.19 9.54 8.71
CA LEU A 158 14.16 10.32 8.04
C LEU A 158 14.71 10.91 6.74
N ALA A 159 13.95 10.72 5.67
CA ALA A 159 14.14 11.37 4.39
C ALA A 159 12.90 12.19 4.05
N PHE A 160 13.09 13.40 3.54
CA PHE A 160 12.04 14.36 3.27
C PHE A 160 11.82 14.50 1.77
N ASP A 161 10.66 15.02 1.40
CA ASP A 161 10.31 15.27 0.00
C ASP A 161 10.22 16.79 -0.27
N TRP A 162 9.44 17.20 -1.26
CA TRP A 162 9.25 18.62 -1.62
C TRP A 162 8.72 19.45 -0.45
N ASP A 163 7.56 19.08 0.08
CA ASP A 163 6.95 19.73 1.24
C ASP A 163 7.50 19.11 2.54
N LEU A 164 7.99 19.95 3.45
CA LEU A 164 8.53 19.50 4.74
C LEU A 164 7.45 19.30 5.79
N TYR A 165 6.39 20.10 5.73
CA TYR A 165 5.30 20.10 6.70
C TYR A 165 3.96 20.00 5.98
N ASP A 166 3.01 19.34 6.64
CA ASP A 166 1.61 19.44 6.24
C ASP A 166 0.92 20.67 6.84
N ARG A 167 -0.35 20.87 6.48
CA ARG A 167 -1.18 21.98 6.99
C ARG A 167 -1.41 21.96 8.50
N TYR A 168 -1.08 20.86 9.18
CA TYR A 168 -1.23 20.68 10.63
C TYR A 168 0.12 20.82 11.36
N GLY A 169 1.19 21.18 10.64
CA GLY A 169 2.53 21.32 11.20
C GLY A 169 3.24 20.00 11.50
N ARG A 170 2.77 18.86 10.97
CA ARG A 170 3.47 17.57 11.08
C ARG A 170 4.58 17.51 10.03
N LEU A 171 5.74 16.99 10.41
CA LEU A 171 6.81 16.70 9.46
C LEU A 171 6.35 15.59 8.50
N LEU A 172 6.57 15.81 7.21
CA LEU A 172 6.33 14.82 6.17
C LEU A 172 7.64 14.06 5.91
N ALA A 173 7.67 12.75 6.17
CA ALA A 173 8.87 11.95 5.93
C ALA A 173 8.60 10.54 5.39
N TYR A 174 9.59 10.04 4.66
CA TYR A 174 9.87 8.62 4.53
C TYR A 174 10.70 8.16 5.71
N VAL A 175 10.31 7.05 6.32
CA VAL A 175 11.02 6.43 7.45
C VAL A 175 11.79 5.22 6.96
N TYR A 176 13.10 5.24 7.19
CA TYR A 176 14.01 4.14 6.89
C TYR A 176 14.51 3.47 8.18
N LEU A 177 14.55 2.14 8.15
CA LEU A 177 15.15 1.33 9.19
C LEU A 177 16.68 1.22 8.99
N PRO A 178 17.45 0.79 10.01
CA PRO A 178 18.90 0.61 9.90
C PRO A 178 19.35 -0.35 8.78
N ASP A 179 18.48 -1.28 8.37
CA ASP A 179 18.72 -2.23 7.28
C ASP A 179 18.40 -1.65 5.88
N ARG A 180 18.10 -0.34 5.79
CA ARG A 180 17.67 0.39 4.59
C ARG A 180 16.25 0.04 4.11
N THR A 181 15.46 -0.65 4.90
CA THR A 181 14.04 -0.88 4.59
C THR A 181 13.25 0.44 4.68
N CYS A 182 12.57 0.83 3.60
CA CYS A 182 11.61 1.93 3.60
C CYS A 182 10.30 1.45 4.26
N PHE A 183 10.03 1.91 5.48
CA PHE A 183 8.88 1.48 6.26
C PHE A 183 7.55 1.90 5.63
N ASN A 184 7.51 3.08 5.00
CA ASN A 184 6.33 3.55 4.27
C ASN A 184 5.90 2.57 3.16
N ALA A 185 6.88 2.09 2.38
CA ALA A 185 6.65 1.11 1.33
C ALA A 185 6.22 -0.25 1.93
N GLU A 186 6.80 -0.64 3.06
CA GLU A 186 6.49 -1.89 3.74
C GLU A 186 5.04 -1.95 4.23
N LEU A 187 4.51 -0.85 4.79
CA LEU A 187 3.10 -0.75 5.19
C LEU A 187 2.16 -1.06 4.02
N ILE A 188 2.43 -0.48 2.85
CA ILE A 188 1.61 -0.69 1.65
C ILE A 188 1.78 -2.11 1.12
N ARG A 189 3.02 -2.60 1.02
CA ARG A 189 3.37 -3.93 0.51
C ARG A 189 2.69 -5.06 1.28
N LEU A 190 2.58 -4.89 2.60
CA LEU A 190 1.94 -5.84 3.51
C LEU A 190 0.42 -5.62 3.67
N GLY A 191 -0.12 -4.55 3.08
CA GLY A 191 -1.54 -4.24 3.14
C GLY A 191 -1.99 -3.70 4.50
N TYR A 192 -1.13 -3.00 5.23
CA TYR A 192 -1.48 -2.25 6.45
C TYR A 192 -2.00 -0.83 6.15
N GLY A 193 -1.86 -0.36 4.92
CA GLY A 193 -2.39 0.93 4.48
C GLY A 193 -2.52 1.03 2.96
N HIS A 194 -3.18 2.09 2.52
CA HIS A 194 -3.35 2.46 1.12
C HIS A 194 -2.23 3.38 0.65
N ALA A 195 -1.97 3.37 -0.66
CA ALA A 195 -1.15 4.40 -1.28
C ALA A 195 -1.94 5.72 -1.30
N TYR A 196 -1.48 6.73 -0.58
CA TYR A 196 -2.17 8.01 -0.47
C TYR A 196 -1.88 8.92 -1.68
N THR A 197 -2.62 8.74 -2.77
CA THR A 197 -2.32 9.39 -4.05
C THR A 197 -2.92 10.80 -4.21
N LYS A 198 -3.45 11.39 -3.14
CA LYS A 198 -4.07 12.73 -3.20
C LYS A 198 -3.06 13.83 -3.51
N TYR A 199 -1.82 13.65 -3.07
CA TYR A 199 -0.72 14.60 -3.28
C TYR A 199 0.41 13.92 -4.04
N PRO A 200 1.15 14.64 -4.91
CA PRO A 200 2.33 14.09 -5.55
C PRO A 200 3.44 13.86 -4.51
N PHE A 201 4.18 12.75 -4.65
CA PHE A 201 5.41 12.45 -3.90
C PHE A 201 6.38 11.65 -4.78
N GLN A 202 7.67 11.66 -4.46
CA GLN A 202 8.75 11.10 -5.30
C GLN A 202 8.51 9.64 -5.72
N PHE A 203 8.00 8.79 -4.82
CA PHE A 203 7.83 7.35 -5.05
C PHE A 203 6.39 6.92 -5.37
N LEU A 204 5.54 7.84 -5.86
CA LEU A 204 4.10 7.59 -6.08
C LEU A 204 3.81 6.34 -6.92
N GLU A 205 4.48 6.19 -8.06
CA GLU A 205 4.26 5.06 -8.95
C GLU A 205 4.72 3.73 -8.36
N GLU A 206 5.79 3.74 -7.56
CA GLU A 206 6.23 2.55 -6.84
C GLU A 206 5.22 2.15 -5.76
N PHE A 207 4.65 3.12 -5.04
CA PHE A 207 3.66 2.86 -4.00
C PHE A 207 2.34 2.33 -4.59
N ARG A 208 1.91 2.86 -5.74
CA ARG A 208 0.76 2.31 -6.50
C ARG A 208 0.97 0.85 -6.88
N LYS A 209 2.16 0.50 -7.36
CA LYS A 209 2.51 -0.89 -7.71
C LYS A 209 2.47 -1.80 -6.49
N LEU A 210 3.06 -1.37 -5.37
CA LEU A 210 3.04 -2.12 -4.12
C LEU A 210 1.62 -2.39 -3.63
N GLU A 211 0.72 -1.40 -3.73
CA GLU A 211 -0.68 -1.58 -3.33
C GLU A 211 -1.39 -2.56 -4.26
N ALA A 212 -1.17 -2.48 -5.58
CA ALA A 212 -1.72 -3.41 -6.55
C ALA A 212 -1.25 -4.86 -6.29
N GLU A 213 0.02 -5.05 -5.95
CA GLU A 213 0.57 -6.35 -5.56
C GLU A 213 -0.05 -6.86 -4.26
N ALA A 214 -0.21 -6.01 -3.25
CA ALA A 214 -0.84 -6.37 -1.98
C ALA A 214 -2.31 -6.81 -2.19
N ARG A 215 -3.05 -6.12 -3.06
CA ARG A 215 -4.42 -6.48 -3.48
C ARG A 215 -4.45 -7.84 -4.15
N LYS A 216 -3.60 -8.06 -5.16
CA LYS A 216 -3.52 -9.33 -5.89
C LYS A 216 -3.17 -10.50 -4.98
N ALA A 217 -2.28 -10.27 -4.02
CA ALA A 217 -1.83 -11.26 -3.06
C ALA A 217 -2.75 -11.39 -1.83
N LYS A 218 -3.86 -10.65 -1.77
CA LYS A 218 -4.82 -10.67 -0.64
C LYS A 218 -4.12 -10.48 0.71
N ARG A 219 -3.20 -9.50 0.82
CA ARG A 219 -2.48 -9.22 2.06
C ARG A 219 -3.24 -8.23 2.94
N GLY A 220 -3.18 -8.40 4.26
CA GLY A 220 -3.74 -7.45 5.23
C GLY A 220 -5.18 -7.05 4.92
N LEU A 221 -5.40 -5.77 4.65
CA LEU A 221 -6.67 -5.16 4.23
C LEU A 221 -7.42 -5.94 3.11
N TRP A 222 -6.68 -6.67 2.28
CA TRP A 222 -7.17 -7.36 1.09
C TRP A 222 -7.49 -8.86 1.30
N GLY A 223 -7.28 -9.40 2.52
CA GLY A 223 -7.22 -10.84 2.82
C GLY A 223 -8.52 -11.64 2.79
N SER A 224 -9.63 -11.07 3.24
CA SER A 224 -10.96 -11.72 3.18
C SER A 224 -12.07 -10.68 3.08
N PRO A 225 -13.23 -10.98 2.47
CA PRO A 225 -14.45 -10.20 2.65
C PRO A 225 -14.99 -10.35 4.10
N ARG A 226 -15.88 -9.45 4.52
CA ARG A 226 -16.69 -9.65 5.73
C ARG A 226 -17.74 -10.71 5.49
#